data_AF-A0A4W5N8E8-F1
#
_entry.id   AF-A0A4W5N8E8-F1
#
_cell.length_a   1.000
_cell.length_b   1.000
_cell.length_c   1.000
_cell.angle_alpha   90.00
_cell.angle_beta   90.00
_cell.angle_gamma   90.00
#
_symmetry.space_group_name_H-M   'P 1'
#
loop_
_entity.id
_entity.type
_entity.pdbx_description
1 polymer ?
#
loop_
_entity_poly.entity_id
_entity_poly.type
_entity_poly.pdbx_seq_one_letter_code
_entity_poly.pdbx_strand_id
1 'polypeptide(L)' 'MCCALFPQAGKPPIQDLFTDLCDGRRLLELLEGLAGHELVKERGFTRVHSLNNVNRALQILQKNNVRISEQITH' A
#
# COMPACT_ATOMS: atom_id res chain seq x y z
N MET A 1 15.15 0.99 -22.88
CA MET A 1 15.63 0.64 -21.54
C MET A 1 14.63 1.11 -20.47
N CYS A 2 13.44 0.51 -20.35
CA CYS A 2 12.37 1.04 -19.48
C CYS A 2 11.73 -0.01 -18.53
N CYS A 3 12.34 -1.17 -18.32
CA CYS A 3 11.72 -2.25 -17.52
C CYS A 3 12.20 -2.31 -16.05
N ALA A 4 12.95 -1.31 -15.56
CA ALA A 4 13.57 -1.35 -14.23
C ALA A 4 12.77 -0.64 -13.11
N LEU A 5 11.50 -0.32 -13.31
CA LEU A 5 10.74 0.55 -12.38
C LEU A 5 10.13 -0.14 -11.16
N PHE A 6 10.24 -1.46 -11.03
CA PHE A 6 9.92 -2.15 -9.79
C PHE A 6 11.16 -2.92 -9.32
N PRO A 7 11.88 -2.48 -8.29
CA PRO A 7 12.91 -3.30 -7.66
C PRO A 7 12.22 -4.50 -6.99
N GLN A 8 11.96 -5.55 -7.76
CA GLN A 8 11.47 -6.85 -7.27
C GLN A 8 12.62 -7.73 -6.75
N ALA A 9 13.64 -7.13 -6.15
CA ALA A 9 14.76 -7.88 -5.60
C ALA A 9 14.48 -8.26 -4.14
N GLY A 10 13.82 -9.39 -3.92
CA GLY A 10 13.90 -10.13 -2.64
C GLY A 10 12.65 -10.21 -1.76
N LYS A 11 11.50 -9.67 -2.17
CA LYS A 11 10.25 -9.87 -1.43
C LYS A 11 9.48 -11.06 -2.01
N PRO A 12 9.00 -12.01 -1.18
CA PRO A 12 8.22 -13.13 -1.67
C PRO A 12 6.97 -12.61 -2.39
N PRO A 13 6.47 -13.28 -3.44
CA PRO A 13 5.21 -12.87 -4.07
C PRO A 13 4.08 -12.84 -3.04
N ILE A 14 3.07 -11.98 -3.26
CA ILE A 14 1.85 -11.98 -2.46
C ILE A 14 1.13 -13.30 -2.74
N GLN A 15 0.87 -14.10 -1.71
CA GLN A 15 0.11 -15.36 -1.80
C GLN A 15 -1.36 -15.12 -1.51
N ASP A 16 -1.66 -14.30 -0.50
CA ASP A 16 -3.03 -13.95 -0.12
C ASP A 16 -3.14 -12.43 0.10
N LEU A 17 -4.02 -11.81 -0.68
CA LEU A 17 -4.17 -10.36 -0.71
C LEU A 17 -4.64 -9.79 0.65
N PHE A 18 -5.48 -10.52 1.37
CA PHE A 18 -6.07 -10.04 2.62
C PHE A 18 -5.08 -10.19 3.78
N THR A 19 -4.34 -11.30 3.86
CA THR A 19 -3.36 -11.50 4.93
C THR A 19 -2.06 -10.75 4.66
N ASP A 20 -1.58 -10.72 3.43
CA ASP A 20 -0.26 -10.14 3.13
C ASP A 20 -0.28 -8.61 3.09
N LEU A 21 -1.44 -7.99 2.90
CA LEU A 21 -1.60 -6.53 2.90
C LEU A 21 -2.24 -5.98 4.18
N CYS A 22 -2.65 -6.82 5.13
CA CYS A 22 -3.40 -6.38 6.32
C CYS A 22 -2.63 -5.40 7.21
N ASP A 23 -1.29 -5.46 7.20
CA ASP A 23 -0.43 -4.59 8.01
C ASP A 23 -0.17 -3.22 7.35
N GLY A 24 -0.64 -3.03 6.11
CA GLY A 24 -0.51 -1.83 5.31
C GLY A 24 0.90 -1.55 4.79
N ARG A 25 1.94 -2.30 5.17
CA ARG A 25 3.33 -2.02 4.74
C ARG A 25 3.54 -2.38 3.29
N ARG A 26 3.18 -3.60 2.91
CA ARG A 26 3.30 -4.07 1.52
C ARG A 26 2.41 -3.25 0.60
N LEU A 27 1.25 -2.81 1.09
CA LEU A 27 0.37 -1.91 0.36
C LEU A 27 1.04 -0.56 0.09
N LEU A 28 1.66 0.06 1.09
CA LEU A 28 2.42 1.31 0.90
C LEU A 28 3.61 1.12 -0.04
N GLU A 29 4.30 -0.01 -0.03
CA GLU A 29 5.39 -0.29 -0.99
C GLU A 29 4.91 -0.42 -2.43
N LEU A 30 3.74 -1.02 -2.65
CA LEU A 30 3.14 -1.06 -3.98
C LEU A 30 2.77 0.35 -4.46
N LEU A 31 2.18 1.16 -3.57
CA LEU A 31 1.85 2.55 -3.87
C LEU A 31 3.09 3.41 -4.13
N GLU A 32 4.20 3.14 -3.43
CA GLU A 32 5.48 3.84 -3.63
C GLU A 32 6.03 3.62 -5.04
N GLY A 33 6.00 2.36 -5.52
CA GLY A 33 6.39 2.02 -6.89
C GLY A 33 5.48 2.63 -7.95
N LEU A 34 4.18 2.72 -7.68
CA LEU A 34 3.20 3.34 -8.59
C LEU A 34 3.25 4.87 -8.59
N ALA A 35 3.48 5.48 -7.43
CA ALA A 35 3.50 6.93 -7.26
C ALA A 35 4.87 7.56 -7.54
N GLY A 36 5.92 6.74 -7.69
CA GLY A 36 7.26 7.18 -8.05
C GLY A 36 7.99 8.00 -6.97
N HIS A 37 7.53 7.95 -5.72
CA HIS A 37 8.14 8.65 -4.58
C HIS A 37 7.99 7.84 -3.30
N GLU A 38 8.96 7.98 -2.39
CA GLU A 38 9.00 7.24 -1.12
C GLU A 38 7.82 7.57 -0.20
N LEU A 39 7.18 6.54 0.34
CA LEU A 39 6.05 6.68 1.26
C LEU A 39 6.46 6.33 2.69
N VAL A 40 6.14 7.23 3.62
CA VAL A 40 6.38 7.02 5.05
C VAL A 40 5.55 5.84 5.55
N LYS A 41 6.23 4.84 6.11
CA LYS A 41 5.68 3.63 6.72
C LYS A 41 5.92 3.67 8.22
N GLU A 42 4.90 3.43 9.03
CA GLU A 42 5.09 3.26 10.46
C GLU A 42 5.86 1.98 10.78
N ARG A 43 6.72 2.09 11.80
CA ARG A 43 7.56 1.00 12.28
C ARG A 43 6.99 0.45 13.57
N GLY A 44 6.37 -0.73 13.48
CA GLY A 44 5.83 -1.43 14.64
C GLY A 44 4.99 -2.63 14.21
N PHE A 45 4.66 -3.48 15.18
CA PHE A 45 3.88 -4.70 14.98
C PHE A 45 2.53 -4.66 15.72
N THR A 46 2.21 -3.55 16.38
CA THR A 46 0.92 -3.42 17.05
C THR A 46 -0.17 -3.05 16.05
N ARG A 47 -1.42 -3.39 16.38
CA ARG A 47 -2.61 -3.09 15.56
C ARG A 47 -2.72 -1.62 15.15
N VAL A 48 -2.31 -0.69 16.01
CA VAL A 48 -2.34 0.75 15.72
C VAL A 48 -1.41 1.10 14.56
N HIS A 49 -0.20 0.54 14.51
CA HIS A 49 0.73 0.79 13.40
C HIS A 49 0.19 0.25 12.08
N SER A 50 -0.42 -0.95 12.10
CA SER A 50 -1.08 -1.53 10.93
C SER A 50 -2.20 -0.62 10.42
N LEU A 51 -3.08 -0.15 11.32
CA LEU A 51 -4.17 0.77 10.97
C LEU A 51 -3.63 2.10 10.42
N ASN A 52 -2.57 2.65 11.01
CA ASN A 52 -1.95 3.89 10.53
C ASN A 52 -1.39 3.73 9.12
N ASN A 53 -0.73 2.60 8.83
CA ASN A 53 -0.21 2.30 7.49
C ASN A 53 -1.34 2.17 6.45
N VAL A 54 -2.41 1.43 6.79
CA VAL A 54 -3.58 1.26 5.92
C VAL A 54 -4.27 2.60 5.68
N ASN A 55 -4.55 3.37 6.73
CA ASN A 55 -5.15 4.71 6.61
C ASN A 55 -4.33 5.63 5.71
N ARG A 56 -3.00 5.57 5.83
CA ARG A 56 -2.11 6.38 5.00
C ARG A 56 -2.17 5.95 3.54
N ALA A 57 -2.20 4.65 3.25
CA ALA A 57 -2.39 4.13 1.90
C ALA A 57 -3.72 4.63 1.29
N LEU A 58 -4.81 4.56 2.05
CA LEU A 58 -6.13 5.07 1.64
C LEU A 58 -6.10 6.57 1.33
N GLN A 59 -5.45 7.38 2.18
CA GLN A 59 -5.30 8.82 1.94
C GLN A 59 -4.51 9.13 0.66
N ILE A 60 -3.45 8.36 0.38
CA ILE A 60 -2.63 8.54 -0.82
C ILE A 60 -3.44 8.21 -2.08
N LEU A 61 -4.21 7.12 -2.05
CA LEU A 61 -5.12 6.75 -3.14
C LEU A 61 -6.14 7.86 -3.40
N GLN A 62 -6.80 8.37 -2.35
CA GLN A 62 -7.74 9.48 -2.47
C GLN A 62 -7.10 10.75 -3.04
N LYS A 63 -5.88 11.10 -2.62
CA LYS A 63 -5.14 12.27 -3.13
C LYS A 63 -4.74 12.14 -4.60
N ASN A 64 -4.53 10.92 -5.10
CA ASN A 64 -4.21 10.66 -6.51
C ASN A 64 -5.47 10.49 -7.38
N ASN A 65 -6.61 11.04 -6.95
CA ASN A 65 -7.92 10.91 -7.62
C ASN A 65 -8.42 9.47 -7.81
N VAL A 66 -7.85 8.49 -7.11
CA VAL A 66 -8.41 7.14 -7.06
C VAL A 66 -9.60 7.18 -6.11
N ARG A 67 -10.82 7.28 -6.66
CA ARG A 67 -12.05 7.12 -5.88
C ARG A 67 -12.12 5.67 -5.41
N ILE A 68 -11.87 5.47 -4.13
CA ILE A 68 -12.27 4.25 -3.42
C ILE A 68 -13.78 4.39 -3.21
N SER A 69 -14.56 4.05 -4.22
CA SER A 69 -16.01 4.20 -4.16
C SER A 69 -16.59 3.14 -3.23
N GLU A 70 -16.82 3.50 -1.98
CA GLU A 70 -17.94 2.93 -1.22
C GLU A 70 -19.23 3.41 -1.87
N GLN A 71 -19.67 2.72 -2.92
CA GLN A 71 -21.07 2.68 -3.28
C GLN A 71 -21.61 1.29 -2.93
N ILE A 72 -21.75 1.06 -1.63
CA ILE A 72 -22.75 0.13 -1.11
C ILE A 72 -23.60 0.93 -0.12
N THR A 73 -24.42 1.81 -0.68
CA THR A 73 -25.66 2.25 -0.04
C THR A 73 -26.74 2.19 -1.11
N HIS A 74 -27.34 1.02 -1.26
CA HIS A 74 -28.74 0.91 -1.62
C HIS A 74 -29.35 -0.37 -1.07
#